data_AF-A0A7S1XV63-F1
#
_entry.id   AF-A0A7S1XV63-F1
#
_cell.length_a   1.000
_cell.length_b   1.000
_cell.length_c   1.000
_cell.angle_alpha   90.00
_cell.angle_beta   90.00
_cell.angle_gamma   90.00
#
_symmetry.space_group_name_H-M   'P 1'
#
loop_
_entity.id
_entity.type
_entity.pdbx_description
1 polymer ?
#
loop_
_entity_poly.entity_id
_entity_poly.type
_entity_poly.pdbx_seq_one_letter_code
_entity_poly.pdbx_strand_id
1 'polypeptide(L)'
;MFRTLAALALVASASAFAPKAFKATRGRQAMRMGFESEIGAQPPLGFWDPLGLLKDADQDRFDRLRYVEVKHGRISMLAILGHLVTTAGARLPFNYDLSGDSFADVPTGIAAFSKLPLSGTLQIVFFIGALELGFLQVQDEIEDDCEARMDSQGWGAAKKDSKRAIELNNGRAAQMGILAMMVHEKLD
;
A
#
# COMPACT_ATOMS: atom_id res chain seq x y z
N MET A 1 -34.03 -34.57 16.97
CA MET A 1 -33.78 -33.34 17.77
C MET A 1 -32.56 -32.55 17.26
N PHE A 2 -32.38 -32.39 15.95
CA PHE A 2 -31.22 -31.65 15.38
C PHE A 2 -31.60 -30.70 14.23
N ARG A 3 -32.90 -30.49 13.99
CA ARG A 3 -33.42 -29.63 12.91
C ARG A 3 -33.98 -28.29 13.39
N THR A 4 -34.09 -28.08 14.70
CA THR A 4 -34.64 -26.86 15.30
C THR A 4 -33.56 -25.87 15.76
N LEU A 5 -32.28 -26.24 15.74
CA LEU A 5 -31.17 -25.35 16.14
C LEU A 5 -30.70 -24.39 15.02
N ALA A 6 -30.98 -24.70 13.76
CA ALA A 6 -30.57 -23.86 12.63
C ALA A 6 -31.41 -22.58 12.47
N ALA A 7 -32.64 -22.54 13.02
CA ALA A 7 -33.53 -21.40 12.90
C ALA A 7 -33.21 -20.26 13.91
N LEU A 8 -32.45 -20.55 14.98
CA LEU A 8 -32.08 -19.53 15.97
C LEU A 8 -30.86 -18.69 15.56
N ALA A 9 -30.06 -19.16 14.61
CA ALA A 9 -28.87 -18.44 14.14
C ALA A 9 -29.17 -17.31 13.15
N LEU A 10 -30.37 -17.28 12.55
CA LEU A 10 -30.76 -16.29 11.53
C LEU A 10 -31.40 -15.02 12.08
N VAL A 11 -31.71 -14.96 13.38
CA VAL A 11 -32.31 -13.77 14.02
C VAL A 11 -31.25 -12.87 14.69
N ALA A 12 -30.03 -13.36 14.87
CA ALA A 12 -28.94 -12.60 15.48
C ALA A 12 -28.26 -11.58 14.54
N SER A 13 -28.58 -11.59 13.24
CA SER A 13 -27.92 -10.73 12.24
C SER A 13 -28.53 -9.33 12.07
N ALA A 14 -29.60 -8.99 12.81
CA ALA A 14 -30.30 -7.72 12.64
C ALA A 14 -29.69 -6.52 13.39
N SER A 15 -28.77 -6.73 14.34
CA SER A 15 -28.13 -5.64 15.10
C SER A 15 -26.77 -5.18 14.51
N ALA A 16 -26.27 -5.84 13.46
CA ALA A 16 -24.99 -5.52 12.85
C ALA A 16 -25.04 -4.37 11.82
N PHE A 17 -26.23 -3.86 11.49
CA PHE A 17 -26.44 -2.77 10.52
C PHE A 17 -27.13 -1.54 11.14
N ALA A 18 -26.69 -1.10 12.31
CA ALA A 18 -27.05 0.24 12.78
C ALA A 18 -26.16 1.27 12.08
N PRO A 19 -26.71 2.27 11.34
CA PRO A 19 -25.90 3.37 10.85
C PRO A 19 -25.37 4.15 12.07
N LYS A 20 -24.04 4.17 12.25
CA LYS A 20 -23.43 5.09 13.21
C LYS A 20 -23.75 6.51 12.75
N ALA A 21 -24.56 7.22 13.53
CA ALA A 21 -24.83 8.63 13.29
C ALA A 21 -23.49 9.38 13.27
N PHE A 22 -23.14 9.97 12.13
CA PHE A 22 -21.99 10.84 12.00
C PHE A 22 -22.24 12.04 12.91
N LYS A 23 -21.58 12.10 14.07
CA LYS A 23 -21.53 13.33 14.85
C LYS A 23 -20.83 14.35 13.96
N ALA A 24 -21.58 15.35 13.49
CA ALA A 24 -21.03 16.48 12.77
C ALA A 24 -19.95 17.12 13.65
N THR A 25 -18.69 16.85 13.33
CA THR A 25 -17.56 17.55 13.92
C THR A 25 -17.71 19.01 13.53
N ARG A 26 -18.00 19.84 14.52
CA ARG A 26 -18.04 21.29 14.41
C ARG A 26 -16.78 21.72 13.67
N GLY A 27 -16.95 22.28 12.46
CA GLY A 27 -15.84 22.66 11.60
C GLY A 27 -14.82 23.48 12.36
N ARG A 28 -13.64 22.89 12.61
CA ARG A 28 -12.45 23.68 12.82
C ARG A 28 -12.28 24.43 11.50
N GLN A 29 -12.44 25.75 11.53
CA GLN A 29 -11.84 26.58 10.51
C GLN A 29 -10.34 26.29 10.57
N ALA A 30 -9.88 25.40 9.71
CA ALA A 30 -8.47 25.17 9.50
C ALA A 30 -7.92 26.50 9.00
N MET A 31 -7.02 27.11 9.78
CA MET A 31 -6.11 28.09 9.22
C MET A 31 -5.51 27.44 7.97
N ARG A 32 -5.66 28.10 6.82
CA ARG A 32 -5.06 27.70 5.55
C ARG A 32 -3.54 27.86 5.67
N MET A 33 -2.90 26.99 6.44
CA MET A 33 -1.46 26.81 6.40
C MET A 33 -1.17 26.17 5.05
N GLY A 34 -0.37 26.84 4.21
CA GLY A 34 0.03 26.25 2.94
C GLY A 34 0.74 24.93 3.18
N PHE A 35 0.45 23.90 2.39
CA PHE A 35 1.09 22.57 2.46
C PHE A 35 2.57 22.58 2.01
N GLU A 36 3.20 23.75 1.98
CA GLU A 36 4.56 23.98 1.49
C GLU A 36 5.63 23.49 2.49
N SER A 37 5.29 23.46 3.79
CA SER A 37 6.16 22.95 4.85
C SER A 37 5.98 21.45 5.12
N GLU A 38 5.08 20.78 4.39
CA GLU A 38 4.81 19.37 4.60
C GLU A 38 5.93 18.49 4.04
N ILE A 39 6.08 17.30 4.66
CA ILE A 39 7.06 16.30 4.25
C ILE A 39 6.89 16.02 2.75
N GLY A 40 7.97 15.97 1.98
CA GLY A 40 7.91 15.66 0.54
C GLY A 40 8.02 16.87 -0.40
N ALA A 41 7.86 18.09 0.11
CA ALA A 41 8.35 19.28 -0.58
C ALA A 41 9.87 19.38 -0.33
N GLN A 42 10.67 19.00 -1.31
CA GLN A 42 12.14 18.99 -1.20
C GLN A 42 12.80 19.66 -2.40
N PRO A 43 13.98 20.27 -2.22
CA PRO A 43 14.80 20.69 -3.35
C PRO A 43 15.08 19.50 -4.29
N PRO A 44 15.10 19.69 -5.61
CA PRO A 44 15.15 20.97 -6.34
C PRO A 44 13.80 21.62 -6.66
N LEU A 45 12.68 20.90 -6.56
CA LEU A 45 11.36 21.39 -7.01
C LEU A 45 10.56 22.10 -5.92
N GLY A 46 10.84 21.83 -4.63
CA GLY A 46 10.08 22.38 -3.51
C GLY A 46 8.64 21.91 -3.53
N PHE A 47 7.69 22.82 -3.34
CA PHE A 47 6.26 22.53 -3.44
C PHE A 47 5.84 22.37 -4.90
N TRP A 48 5.47 21.15 -5.29
CA TRP A 48 5.14 20.78 -6.66
C TRP A 48 3.67 20.37 -6.80
N ASP A 49 2.81 21.31 -7.19
CA ASP A 49 1.40 21.06 -7.53
C ASP A 49 1.00 21.81 -8.82
N PRO A 50 1.39 21.30 -10.00
CA PRO A 50 1.10 21.95 -11.28
C PRO A 50 -0.39 21.91 -11.66
N LEU A 51 -1.14 20.96 -11.10
CA LEU A 51 -2.57 20.77 -11.39
C LEU A 51 -3.49 21.47 -10.39
N GLY A 52 -2.93 22.10 -9.35
CA GLY A 52 -3.69 22.79 -8.32
C GLY A 52 -4.58 21.86 -7.50
N LEU A 53 -4.18 20.61 -7.30
CA LEU A 53 -4.94 19.61 -6.55
C LEU A 53 -5.15 20.02 -5.08
N LEU A 54 -4.27 20.87 -4.55
CA LEU A 54 -4.27 21.35 -3.17
C LEU A 54 -4.84 22.76 -2.99
N LYS A 55 -5.23 23.45 -4.08
CA LYS A 55 -5.62 24.88 -4.06
C LYS A 55 -6.82 25.21 -3.16
N ASP A 56 -7.71 24.24 -2.93
CA ASP A 56 -8.85 24.32 -2.01
C ASP A 56 -9.07 22.99 -1.27
N ALA A 57 -7.99 22.22 -1.06
CA ALA A 57 -8.08 20.95 -0.35
C ALA A 57 -8.20 21.17 1.17
N ASP A 58 -9.06 20.37 1.80
CA ASP A 58 -9.08 20.15 3.24
C ASP A 58 -7.91 19.25 3.67
N GLN A 59 -7.61 19.24 4.97
CA GLN A 59 -6.57 18.39 5.55
C GLN A 59 -6.84 16.92 5.24
N ASP A 60 -8.10 16.48 5.35
CA ASP A 60 -8.51 15.09 5.09
C ASP A 60 -8.18 14.66 3.65
N ARG A 61 -8.34 15.55 2.66
CA ARG A 61 -7.94 15.28 1.28
C ARG A 61 -6.43 15.22 1.12
N PHE A 62 -5.67 16.09 1.78
CA PHE A 62 -4.21 16.01 1.76
C PHE A 62 -3.72 14.69 2.36
N ASP A 63 -4.23 14.30 3.52
CA ASP A 63 -3.85 13.07 4.22
C ASP A 63 -4.20 11.84 3.37
N ARG A 64 -5.37 11.85 2.71
CA ARG A 64 -5.75 10.80 1.76
C ARG A 64 -4.81 10.74 0.55
N LEU A 65 -4.45 11.87 -0.05
CA LEU A 65 -3.52 11.90 -1.18
C LEU A 65 -2.13 11.40 -0.77
N ARG A 66 -1.66 11.78 0.42
CA ARG A 66 -0.39 11.30 0.97
C ARG A 66 -0.43 9.79 1.23
N TYR A 67 -1.52 9.29 1.82
CA TYR A 67 -1.70 7.86 2.03
C TYR A 67 -1.64 7.07 0.72
N VAL A 68 -2.35 7.55 -0.31
CA VAL A 68 -2.35 6.94 -1.65
C VAL A 68 -0.93 6.97 -2.25
N GLU A 69 -0.24 8.09 -2.16
CA GLU A 69 1.13 8.26 -2.66
C GLU A 69 2.11 7.26 -2.01
N VAL A 70 2.07 7.14 -0.67
CA VAL A 70 2.94 6.22 0.07
C VAL A 70 2.63 4.76 -0.28
N LYS A 71 1.34 4.38 -0.36
CA LYS A 71 0.95 3.01 -0.71
C LYS A 71 1.45 2.62 -2.09
N HIS A 72 1.25 3.47 -3.10
CA HIS A 72 1.77 3.21 -4.45
C HIS A 72 3.30 3.21 -4.49
N GLY A 73 3.95 4.09 -3.72
CA GLY A 73 5.41 4.14 -3.61
C GLY A 73 5.97 2.83 -3.05
N ARG A 74 5.40 2.31 -1.96
CA ARG A 74 5.79 1.03 -1.35
C ARG A 74 5.62 -0.15 -2.29
N ILE A 75 4.47 -0.23 -2.97
CA ILE A 75 4.22 -1.28 -3.98
C ILE A 75 5.27 -1.20 -5.09
N SER A 76 5.58 0.01 -5.58
CA SER A 76 6.56 0.20 -6.66
C SER A 76 7.99 -0.14 -6.23
N MET A 77 8.38 0.20 -4.99
CA MET A 77 9.70 -0.17 -4.45
C MET A 77 9.88 -1.69 -4.39
N LEU A 78 8.86 -2.42 -3.90
CA LEU A 78 8.88 -3.88 -3.88
C LEU A 78 8.85 -4.47 -5.29
N ALA A 79 8.09 -3.88 -6.21
CA ALA A 79 8.00 -4.33 -7.60
C ALA A 79 9.34 -4.19 -8.33
N ILE A 80 10.05 -3.06 -8.20
CA ILE A 80 11.39 -2.89 -8.78
C ILE A 80 12.36 -3.93 -8.22
N LEU A 81 12.42 -4.06 -6.89
CA LEU A 81 13.34 -4.99 -6.26
C LEU A 81 13.05 -6.43 -6.72
N GLY A 82 11.78 -6.83 -6.73
CA GLY A 82 11.36 -8.14 -7.23
C GLY A 82 11.73 -8.35 -8.70
N HIS A 83 11.55 -7.34 -9.54
CA HIS A 83 11.90 -7.41 -10.95
C HIS A 83 13.42 -7.54 -11.17
N LEU A 84 14.23 -6.77 -10.45
CA LEU A 84 15.70 -6.85 -10.52
C LEU A 84 16.24 -8.19 -10.01
N VAL A 85 15.71 -8.67 -8.87
CA VAL A 85 16.14 -9.96 -8.27
C VAL A 85 15.78 -11.13 -9.19
N THR A 86 14.59 -11.12 -9.78
CA THR A 86 14.17 -12.17 -10.71
C THR A 86 14.93 -12.14 -12.03
N THR A 87 15.30 -10.95 -12.51
CA THR A 87 16.17 -10.74 -13.69
C THR A 87 17.61 -11.16 -13.43
N ALA A 88 18.12 -10.98 -12.20
CA ALA A 88 19.42 -11.49 -11.79
C ALA A 88 19.49 -13.04 -11.71
N GLY A 89 18.37 -13.73 -11.93
CA GLY A 89 18.30 -15.20 -11.92
C GLY A 89 18.16 -15.81 -10.53
N ALA A 90 17.97 -15.01 -9.48
CA ALA A 90 17.72 -15.52 -8.14
C ALA A 90 16.30 -16.08 -8.05
N ARG A 91 16.19 -17.41 -8.12
CA ARG A 91 14.92 -18.16 -8.01
C ARG A 91 14.91 -19.03 -6.77
N LEU A 92 13.70 -19.27 -6.25
CA LEU A 92 13.53 -20.20 -5.14
C LEU A 92 13.83 -21.63 -5.64
N PRO A 93 14.57 -22.45 -4.87
CA PRO A 93 14.99 -23.79 -5.30
C PRO A 93 13.87 -24.84 -5.20
N PHE A 94 12.61 -24.42 -5.06
CA PHE A 94 11.45 -25.29 -4.84
C PHE A 94 10.53 -25.30 -6.06
N ASN A 95 9.61 -26.25 -6.08
CA ASN A 95 8.55 -26.33 -7.09
C ASN A 95 7.34 -25.52 -6.62
N TYR A 96 6.67 -24.85 -7.55
CA TYR A 96 5.51 -24.02 -7.24
C TYR A 96 4.18 -24.78 -7.31
N ASP A 97 4.19 -25.99 -7.89
CA ASP A 97 3.04 -26.86 -7.97
C ASP A 97 3.38 -28.29 -7.53
N LEU A 98 2.35 -29.03 -7.11
CA LEU A 98 2.42 -30.47 -6.83
C LEU A 98 2.75 -31.28 -8.09
N SER A 99 2.55 -30.71 -9.27
CA SER A 99 2.90 -31.29 -10.57
C SER A 99 4.41 -31.34 -10.85
N GLY A 100 5.23 -30.65 -10.06
CA GLY A 100 6.69 -30.68 -10.17
C GLY A 100 7.34 -29.54 -10.96
N ASP A 101 6.56 -28.54 -11.39
CA ASP A 101 7.09 -27.38 -12.10
C ASP A 101 7.93 -26.47 -11.18
N SER A 102 9.11 -26.05 -11.66
CA SER A 102 10.07 -25.29 -10.87
C SER A 102 9.93 -23.77 -11.07
N PHE A 103 10.24 -23.01 -10.01
CA PHE A 103 10.39 -21.55 -10.12
C PHE A 103 11.55 -21.12 -11.05
N ALA A 104 12.45 -22.03 -11.43
CA ALA A 104 13.50 -21.76 -12.40
C ALA A 104 12.93 -21.49 -13.82
N ASP A 105 11.83 -22.15 -14.17
CA ASP A 105 11.28 -22.15 -15.55
C ASP A 105 10.34 -20.97 -15.84
N VAL A 106 10.01 -20.18 -14.81
CA VAL A 106 9.13 -19.01 -14.96
C VAL A 106 9.92 -17.89 -15.67
N PRO A 107 9.44 -17.27 -16.75
CA PRO A 107 10.12 -16.15 -17.39
C PRO A 107 10.10 -14.92 -16.48
N THR A 108 11.01 -13.98 -16.71
CA THR A 108 11.03 -12.68 -16.01
C THR A 108 10.01 -11.73 -16.62
N GLY A 109 9.65 -10.69 -15.86
CA GLY A 109 8.77 -9.63 -16.35
C GLY A 109 7.29 -10.02 -16.43
N ILE A 110 6.54 -9.29 -17.27
CA ILE A 110 5.09 -9.46 -17.43
C ILE A 110 4.75 -10.86 -18.00
N ALA A 111 5.70 -11.51 -18.68
CA ALA A 111 5.55 -12.86 -19.19
C ALA A 111 5.33 -13.90 -18.06
N ALA A 112 5.78 -13.63 -16.83
CA ALA A 112 5.58 -14.51 -15.68
C ALA A 112 4.09 -14.82 -15.43
N PHE A 113 3.22 -13.82 -15.61
CA PHE A 113 1.77 -13.97 -15.41
C PHE A 113 1.12 -14.92 -16.41
N SER A 114 1.74 -15.17 -17.57
CA SER A 114 1.23 -16.13 -18.55
C SER A 114 1.57 -17.59 -18.22
N LYS A 115 2.60 -17.81 -17.38
CA LYS A 115 3.08 -19.15 -16.98
C LYS A 115 2.53 -19.61 -15.65
N LEU A 116 2.26 -18.68 -14.75
CA LEU A 116 1.71 -19.01 -13.43
C LEU A 116 0.25 -19.47 -13.55
N PRO A 117 -0.15 -20.52 -12.80
CA PRO A 117 -1.54 -20.95 -12.78
C PRO A 117 -2.43 -19.85 -12.21
N LEU A 118 -3.61 -19.69 -12.81
CA LEU A 118 -4.59 -18.68 -12.38
C LEU A 118 -5.01 -18.88 -10.92
N SER A 119 -5.10 -20.14 -10.46
CA SER A 119 -5.43 -20.48 -9.07
C SER A 119 -4.41 -19.91 -8.08
N GLY A 120 -3.11 -20.04 -8.35
CA GLY A 120 -2.05 -19.48 -7.50
C GLY A 120 -2.07 -17.96 -7.47
N THR A 121 -2.26 -17.32 -8.64
CA THR A 121 -2.36 -15.86 -8.73
C THR A 121 -3.59 -15.33 -7.99
N LEU A 122 -4.75 -16.00 -8.11
CA LEU A 122 -5.96 -15.63 -7.40
C LEU A 122 -5.82 -15.80 -5.88
N GLN A 123 -5.13 -16.84 -5.41
CA GLN A 123 -4.85 -17.00 -3.97
C GLN A 123 -4.03 -15.83 -3.42
N ILE A 124 -3.01 -15.39 -4.15
CA ILE A 124 -2.18 -14.24 -3.76
C ILE A 124 -3.03 -12.97 -3.72
N VAL A 125 -3.80 -12.69 -4.78
CA VAL A 125 -4.66 -11.49 -4.84
C VAL A 125 -5.73 -11.52 -3.75
N PHE A 126 -6.35 -12.67 -3.50
CA PHE A 126 -7.34 -12.82 -2.43
C PHE A 126 -6.72 -12.60 -1.05
N PHE A 127 -5.54 -13.17 -0.80
CA PHE A 127 -4.84 -13.00 0.47
C PHE A 127 -4.43 -11.53 0.70
N ILE A 128 -3.87 -10.87 -0.32
CA ILE A 128 -3.56 -9.44 -0.27
C ILE A 128 -4.84 -8.62 -0.02
N GLY A 129 -5.93 -8.91 -0.74
CA GLY A 129 -7.20 -8.22 -0.55
C GLY A 129 -7.77 -8.39 0.86
N ALA A 130 -7.66 -9.60 1.45
CA ALA A 130 -8.06 -9.85 2.83
C ALA A 130 -7.18 -9.07 3.83
N LEU A 131 -5.87 -9.00 3.59
CA LEU A 131 -4.95 -8.19 4.40
C LEU A 131 -5.30 -6.70 4.31
N GLU A 132 -5.63 -6.17 3.13
CA GLU A 132 -6.00 -4.76 2.99
C GLU A 132 -7.31 -4.42 3.73
N LEU A 133 -8.29 -5.32 3.73
CA LEU A 133 -9.53 -5.13 4.49
C LEU A 133 -9.30 -5.16 6.00
N GLY A 134 -8.44 -6.06 6.48
CA GLY A 134 -8.06 -6.11 7.89
C GLY A 134 -7.17 -4.93 8.32
N PHE A 135 -6.26 -4.50 7.44
CA PHE A 135 -5.30 -3.43 7.72
C PHE A 135 -5.99 -2.10 8.06
N LEU A 136 -7.10 -1.77 7.40
CA LEU A 136 -7.87 -0.56 7.71
C LEU A 136 -8.37 -0.48 9.16
N GLN A 137 -8.51 -1.60 9.86
CA GLN A 137 -8.97 -1.64 11.25
C GLN A 137 -7.83 -1.53 12.27
N VAL A 138 -6.60 -1.84 11.86
CA VAL A 138 -5.42 -1.98 12.74
C VAL A 138 -4.35 -0.94 12.40
N GLN A 139 -4.58 -0.09 11.39
CA GLN A 139 -3.60 0.88 10.91
C GLN A 139 -3.07 1.76 12.03
N ASP A 140 -3.94 2.33 12.86
CA ASP A 140 -3.55 3.23 13.95
C ASP A 140 -2.65 2.52 14.98
N GLU A 141 -2.99 1.28 15.34
CA GLU A 141 -2.20 0.46 16.27
C GLU A 141 -0.82 0.11 15.69
N ILE A 142 -0.74 -0.18 14.38
CA ILE A 142 0.53 -0.46 13.70
C ILE A 142 1.41 0.79 13.62
N GLU A 143 0.81 1.96 13.39
CA GLU A 143 1.53 3.23 13.35
C GLU A 143 2.12 3.57 14.72
N ASP A 144 1.32 3.41 15.79
CA ASP A 144 1.77 3.60 17.17
C ASP A 144 2.92 2.65 17.53
N ASP A 145 2.82 1.37 17.19
CA ASP A 145 3.88 0.39 17.41
C ASP A 145 5.16 0.72 16.62
N CYS A 146 5.01 1.19 15.37
CA CYS A 146 6.15 1.63 14.57
C CYS A 146 6.84 2.84 15.19
N GLU A 147 6.09 3.81 15.70
CA GLU A 147 6.64 4.97 16.39
C GLU A 147 7.37 4.58 17.68
N ALA A 148 6.79 3.70 18.49
CA ALA A 148 7.42 3.18 19.70
C ALA A 148 8.75 2.44 19.38
N ARG A 149 8.78 1.67 18.29
CA ARG A 149 10.02 1.03 17.82
C ARG A 149 11.06 2.04 17.34
N MET A 150 10.67 3.10 16.65
CA MET A 150 11.58 4.17 16.25
C MET A 150 12.14 4.91 17.47
N ASP A 151 11.32 5.12 18.50
CA ASP A 151 11.74 5.76 19.75
C ASP A 151 12.70 4.89 20.56
N SER A 152 12.46 3.57 20.63
CA SER A 152 13.41 2.64 21.26
C SER A 152 14.76 2.58 20.55
N GLN A 153 14.82 2.88 19.25
CA GLN A 153 16.08 3.03 18.50
C GLN A 153 16.73 4.42 18.66
N GLY A 154 16.14 5.30 19.47
CA GLY A 154 16.65 6.65 19.75
C GLY A 154 16.50 7.61 18.57
N TRP A 155 15.50 7.43 17.71
CA TRP A 155 15.28 8.32 16.58
C TRP A 155 14.55 9.60 17.04
N GLY A 156 15.27 10.73 17.10
CA GLY A 156 14.65 12.03 17.31
C GLY A 156 13.76 12.46 16.13
N ALA A 157 12.85 13.43 16.35
CA ALA A 157 11.84 13.88 15.38
C ALA A 157 12.43 14.22 14.00
N ALA A 158 13.51 15.00 13.94
CA ALA A 158 14.17 15.38 12.69
C ALA A 158 14.67 14.17 11.87
N LYS A 159 15.12 13.11 12.55
CA LYS A 159 15.56 11.86 11.89
C LYS A 159 14.35 11.10 11.35
N LYS A 160 13.23 11.06 12.08
CA LYS A 160 11.98 10.45 11.61
C LYS A 160 11.50 11.14 10.33
N ASP A 161 11.46 12.46 10.32
CA ASP A 161 11.01 13.25 9.16
C ASP A 161 11.92 13.07 7.95
N SER A 162 13.25 13.09 8.17
CA SER A 162 14.22 12.81 7.11
C SER A 162 14.02 11.42 6.49
N LYS A 163 13.79 10.39 7.31
CA LYS A 163 13.58 9.01 6.82
C LYS A 163 12.25 8.84 6.10
N ARG A 164 11.17 9.45 6.60
CA ARG A 164 9.87 9.49 5.92
C ARG A 164 9.98 10.16 4.55
N ALA A 165 10.75 11.25 4.45
CA ALA A 165 10.94 11.93 3.19
C ALA A 165 11.81 11.14 2.19
N ILE A 166 12.82 10.41 2.69
CA ILE A 166 13.62 9.47 1.88
C ILE A 166 12.73 8.35 1.33
N GLU A 167 11.87 7.75 2.18
CA GLU A 167 10.92 6.73 1.76
C GLU A 167 10.01 7.24 0.64
N LEU A 168 9.45 8.44 0.80
CA LEU A 168 8.56 9.05 -0.17
C LEU A 168 9.25 9.27 -1.52
N ASN A 169 10.47 9.83 -1.51
CA ASN A 169 11.21 10.09 -2.75
C ASN A 169 11.67 8.82 -3.45
N ASN A 170 12.10 7.80 -2.69
CA ASN A 170 12.40 6.50 -3.26
C ASN A 170 11.15 5.86 -3.87
N GLY A 171 9.99 6.02 -3.23
CA GLY A 171 8.70 5.61 -3.77
C GLY A 171 8.35 6.30 -5.09
N ARG A 172 8.49 7.63 -5.16
CA ARG A 172 8.27 8.43 -6.39
C ARG A 172 9.20 7.99 -7.53
N ALA A 173 10.49 7.82 -7.25
CA ALA A 173 11.45 7.34 -8.23
C ALA A 173 11.13 5.91 -8.68
N ALA A 174 10.72 5.04 -7.75
CA ALA A 174 10.38 3.66 -8.06
C ALA A 174 9.12 3.54 -8.92
N GLN A 175 8.14 4.41 -8.76
CA GLN A 175 6.97 4.46 -9.65
C GLN A 175 7.36 4.70 -11.11
N MET A 176 8.27 5.64 -11.35
CA MET A 176 8.78 5.92 -12.69
C MET A 176 9.64 4.77 -13.23
N GLY A 177 10.45 4.15 -12.37
CA GLY A 177 11.29 3.02 -12.75
C GLY A 177 10.51 1.77 -13.15
N ILE A 178 9.50 1.37 -12.36
CA ILE A 178 8.69 0.20 -12.69
C ILE A 178 7.85 0.43 -13.95
N LEU A 179 7.32 1.65 -14.13
CA LEU A 179 6.61 2.01 -15.35
C LEU A 179 7.51 1.88 -16.57
N ALA A 180 8.75 2.38 -16.51
CA ALA A 180 9.71 2.25 -17.59
C ALA A 180 9.98 0.79 -17.94
N MET A 181 10.23 -0.08 -16.94
CA MET A 181 10.47 -1.50 -17.16
C MET A 181 9.25 -2.20 -17.79
N MET A 182 8.05 -1.96 -17.27
CA MET A 182 6.81 -2.55 -17.81
C MET A 182 6.53 -2.12 -19.25
N VAL A 183 6.78 -0.85 -19.59
CA VAL A 183 6.53 -0.33 -20.93
C VAL A 183 7.59 -0.85 -21.91
N HIS A 184 8.87 -0.83 -21.53
CA HIS A 184 9.96 -1.27 -22.42
C HIS A 184 9.86 -2.78 -22.71
N GLU A 185 9.47 -3.62 -21.75
CA GLU A 185 9.20 -5.04 -21.97
C GLU A 185 8.13 -5.35 -23.02
N LYS A 186 7.24 -4.39 -23.30
CA LYS A 186 6.17 -4.55 -24.31
C LYS A 186 6.51 -3.94 -25.66
N LEU A 187 7.52 -3.07 -25.70
CA LEU A 187 7.98 -2.43 -26.93
C LEU A 187 9.07 -3.24 -27.64
N ASP A 188 9.78 -4.09 -26.90
CA ASP A 188 10.68 -5.13 -27.44
C ASP A 188 9.89 -6.36 -27.96
#